data_AF-K1YQK9-F1
#
_entry.id   AF-K1YQK9-F1
#
_cell.length_a   1.000
_cell.length_b   1.000
_cell.length_c   1.000
_cell.angle_alpha   90.00
_cell.angle_beta   90.00
_cell.angle_gamma   90.00
#
_symmetry.space_group_name_H-M   'P 1'
#
loop_
_entity.id
_entity.type
_entity.pdbx_description
1 polymer ?
#
loop_
_entity_poly.entity_id
_entity_poly.type
_entity_poly.pdbx_seq_one_letter_code
_entity_poly.pdbx_strand_id
1 'polypeptide(L)'
;MVTLPDFLIYGKEGNDGNGLKVSIEKIAEPNAKGKFEPLVIAGSLVTFAGAAHFRRAMGEESSAEKPGGFRPIGEHLGPEMFCFVPSAVPADSSSPLSAMLLPMMPWIVAHRTPHLAATLVHLQANFSRQCEAFAATGPNDLRNLLCVAGLDIDMKGFRGRTDRYFVPWHACWKRHGYCYGNIYPLLQDDLFVALMNFSKAGAR
;
A
#
# COMPACT_ATOMS: atom_id res chain seq x y z
N MET A 1 -7.91 -19.93 -18.86
CA MET A 1 -6.52 -20.31 -18.47
C MET A 1 -5.86 -19.08 -17.87
N VAL A 2 -4.76 -19.21 -17.14
CA VAL A 2 -4.07 -18.02 -16.60
C VAL A 2 -2.60 -18.03 -17.01
N THR A 3 -2.14 -16.92 -17.59
CA THR A 3 -0.76 -16.73 -18.05
C THR A 3 -0.07 -15.67 -17.21
N LEU A 4 1.11 -15.99 -16.66
CA LEU A 4 1.90 -15.12 -15.81
C LEU A 4 3.38 -15.14 -16.24
N PRO A 5 4.13 -14.05 -16.04
CA PRO A 5 5.58 -14.08 -16.14
C PRO A 5 6.20 -15.04 -15.13
N ASP A 6 7.16 -15.86 -15.57
CA ASP A 6 7.78 -16.92 -14.77
C ASP A 6 8.39 -16.37 -13.48
N PHE A 7 9.09 -15.24 -13.57
CA PHE A 7 9.74 -14.59 -12.44
C PHE A 7 8.76 -14.10 -11.35
N LEU A 8 7.45 -13.97 -11.65
CA LEU A 8 6.44 -13.56 -10.67
C LEU A 8 5.84 -14.73 -9.91
N ILE A 9 6.06 -15.99 -10.31
CA ILE A 9 5.34 -17.13 -9.74
C ILE A 9 6.02 -17.63 -8.45
N TYR A 10 5.28 -17.64 -7.34
CA TYR A 10 5.70 -18.30 -6.11
C TYR A 10 5.37 -19.79 -6.14
N GLY A 11 6.27 -20.64 -5.63
CA GLY A 11 6.03 -22.08 -5.49
C GLY A 11 6.45 -22.95 -6.68
N LYS A 12 7.15 -22.38 -7.67
CA LYS A 12 7.79 -23.15 -8.76
C LYS A 12 9.24 -23.48 -8.39
N GLU A 13 9.63 -24.74 -8.54
CA GLU A 13 11.03 -25.19 -8.34
C GLU A 13 12.00 -24.30 -9.13
N GLY A 14 12.98 -23.70 -8.44
CA GLY A 14 13.99 -22.84 -9.04
C GLY A 14 13.65 -21.34 -9.12
N ASN A 15 12.48 -20.91 -8.63
CA ASN A 15 12.07 -19.49 -8.60
C ASN A 15 12.04 -18.88 -7.19
N ASP A 16 13.04 -19.20 -6.37
CA ASP A 16 13.24 -18.66 -5.02
C ASP A 16 13.80 -17.22 -5.02
N GLY A 17 13.64 -16.52 -6.14
CA GLY A 17 14.08 -15.14 -6.29
C GLY A 17 13.36 -14.20 -5.32
N ASN A 18 14.09 -13.19 -4.86
CA ASN A 18 13.61 -12.24 -3.86
C ASN A 18 12.54 -11.31 -4.44
N GLY A 19 11.61 -10.87 -3.59
CA GLY A 19 10.67 -9.80 -3.91
C GLY A 19 9.21 -10.23 -3.96
N LEU A 20 8.40 -9.38 -4.59
CA LEU A 20 6.97 -9.61 -4.74
C LEU A 20 6.70 -10.74 -5.73
N LYS A 21 5.90 -11.71 -5.30
CA LYS A 21 5.49 -12.87 -6.08
C LYS A 21 3.97 -13.03 -6.00
N VAL A 22 3.43 -13.79 -6.94
CA VAL A 22 2.03 -14.19 -7.03
C VAL A 22 1.94 -15.66 -6.60
N SER A 23 1.09 -15.93 -5.61
CA SER A 23 0.80 -17.27 -5.12
C SER A 23 -0.03 -18.03 -6.15
N ILE A 24 0.59 -19.02 -6.79
CA ILE A 24 -0.07 -19.80 -7.84
C ILE A 24 -1.26 -20.60 -7.31
N GLU A 25 -1.20 -21.00 -6.03
CA GLU A 25 -2.27 -21.72 -5.32
C GLU A 25 -3.60 -20.94 -5.29
N LYS A 26 -3.52 -19.60 -5.34
CA LYS A 26 -4.71 -18.74 -5.31
C LYS A 26 -5.37 -18.61 -6.69
N ILE A 27 -4.68 -18.99 -7.77
CA ILE A 27 -5.06 -18.63 -9.14
C ILE A 27 -5.20 -19.86 -10.04
N ALA A 28 -4.37 -20.88 -9.84
CA ALA A 28 -4.30 -22.07 -10.69
C ALA A 28 -4.93 -23.30 -10.01
N GLU A 29 -5.32 -24.26 -10.84
CA GLU A 29 -5.82 -25.56 -10.41
C GLU A 29 -4.65 -26.56 -10.34
N PRO A 30 -4.47 -27.27 -9.21
CA PRO A 30 -3.46 -28.32 -9.13
C PRO A 30 -3.88 -29.54 -9.95
N ASN A 31 -2.90 -30.31 -10.44
CA ASN A 31 -3.15 -31.59 -11.08
C ASN A 31 -3.61 -32.66 -10.07
N ALA A 32 -3.90 -33.87 -10.55
CA ALA A 32 -4.36 -34.98 -9.70
C ALA A 32 -3.39 -35.37 -8.55
N LYS A 33 -2.13 -34.92 -8.61
CA LYS A 33 -1.10 -35.15 -7.59
C LYS A 33 -0.92 -33.95 -6.64
N GLY A 34 -1.76 -32.92 -6.75
CA GLY A 34 -1.66 -31.70 -5.95
C GLY A 34 -0.57 -30.72 -6.40
N LYS A 35 0.03 -30.90 -7.59
CA LYS A 35 1.10 -30.02 -8.12
C LYS A 35 0.57 -29.04 -9.17
N PHE A 36 1.12 -27.84 -9.22
CA PHE A 36 0.81 -26.83 -10.24
C PHE A 36 1.73 -26.99 -11.46
N GLU A 37 1.31 -27.80 -12.43
CA GLU A 37 2.07 -28.01 -13.66
C GLU A 37 1.61 -27.03 -14.76
N PRO A 38 2.56 -26.40 -15.48
CA PRO A 38 2.22 -25.48 -16.55
C PRO A 38 1.68 -26.23 -17.78
N LEU A 39 0.61 -25.71 -18.37
CA LEU A 39 0.04 -26.19 -19.62
C LEU A 39 0.88 -25.78 -20.83
N VAL A 40 1.40 -24.54 -20.80
CA VAL A 40 2.20 -23.95 -21.89
C VAL A 40 3.30 -23.07 -21.30
N ILE A 41 4.51 -23.17 -21.84
CA ILE A 41 5.63 -22.26 -21.57
C ILE A 41 6.02 -21.59 -22.88
N ALA A 42 5.99 -20.26 -22.92
CA ALA A 42 6.33 -19.46 -24.09
C ALA A 42 7.30 -18.35 -23.69
N GLY A 43 8.59 -18.61 -23.82
CA GLY A 43 9.65 -17.71 -23.34
C GLY A 43 9.58 -17.54 -21.83
N SER A 44 9.38 -16.30 -21.36
CA SER A 44 9.23 -15.97 -19.94
C SER A 44 7.78 -16.07 -19.45
N LEU A 45 6.82 -16.45 -20.28
CA LEU A 45 5.42 -16.58 -19.91
C LEU A 45 5.07 -18.05 -19.65
N VAL A 46 4.34 -18.29 -18.58
CA VAL A 46 3.91 -19.61 -18.14
C VAL A 46 2.40 -19.61 -17.96
N THR A 47 1.73 -20.61 -18.53
CA THR A 47 0.28 -20.73 -18.51
C THR A 47 -0.17 -21.93 -17.68
N PHE A 48 -1.18 -21.73 -16.83
CA PHE A 48 -1.76 -22.77 -15.97
C PHE A 48 -3.27 -22.91 -16.21
N ALA A 49 -3.79 -24.08 -15.82
CA ALA A 49 -5.23 -24.24 -15.64
C ALA A 49 -5.71 -23.29 -14.53
N GLY A 50 -6.75 -22.49 -14.78
CA GLY A 50 -7.25 -21.52 -13.81
C GLY A 50 -8.19 -22.18 -12.80
N ALA A 51 -7.99 -21.92 -11.50
CA ALA A 51 -8.82 -22.46 -10.44
C ALA A 51 -10.29 -22.05 -10.58
N ALA A 52 -11.21 -22.92 -10.19
CA ALA A 52 -12.65 -22.68 -10.33
C ALA A 52 -13.10 -21.40 -9.61
N HIS A 53 -12.61 -21.13 -8.40
CA HIS A 53 -12.94 -19.92 -7.65
C HIS A 53 -12.41 -18.64 -8.32
N PHE A 54 -11.22 -18.70 -8.91
CA PHE A 54 -10.62 -17.57 -9.63
C PHE A 54 -11.38 -17.29 -10.92
N ARG A 55 -11.72 -18.32 -11.70
CA ARG A 55 -12.55 -18.18 -12.91
C ARG A 55 -13.93 -17.59 -12.59
N ARG A 56 -14.55 -18.00 -11.48
CA ARG A 56 -15.81 -17.40 -11.02
C ARG A 56 -15.66 -15.93 -10.67
N ALA A 57 -14.59 -15.56 -9.96
CA ALA A 57 -14.31 -14.16 -9.64
C ALA A 57 -14.11 -13.29 -10.90
N MET A 58 -13.49 -13.86 -11.95
CA MET A 58 -13.31 -13.24 -13.26
C MET A 58 -14.60 -13.16 -14.13
N GLY A 59 -15.73 -13.67 -13.62
CA GLY A 59 -17.01 -13.72 -14.35
C GLY A 59 -17.03 -14.69 -15.53
N GLU A 60 -16.16 -15.71 -15.55
CA GLU A 60 -16.01 -16.64 -16.68
C GLU A 60 -17.07 -17.74 -16.75
N GLU A 61 -18.02 -17.80 -15.81
CA GLU A 61 -19.11 -18.80 -15.89
C GLU A 61 -20.08 -18.53 -17.06
N SER A 62 -20.03 -17.37 -17.73
CA SER A 62 -20.99 -17.00 -18.79
C SER A 62 -20.41 -16.40 -20.08
N SER A 63 -19.09 -16.15 -20.16
CA SER A 63 -18.50 -15.51 -21.35
C SER A 63 -17.83 -16.55 -22.25
N ALA A 64 -18.35 -16.68 -23.47
CA ALA A 64 -17.68 -17.37 -24.55
C ALA A 64 -16.38 -16.63 -24.90
N GLU A 65 -15.28 -17.00 -24.23
CA GLU A 65 -13.95 -16.53 -24.62
C GLU A 65 -13.72 -16.90 -26.08
N LYS A 66 -13.44 -15.89 -26.92
CA LYS A 66 -13.04 -16.14 -28.30
C LYS A 66 -11.70 -16.90 -28.27
N PRO A 67 -11.54 -17.98 -29.05
CA PRO A 67 -10.26 -18.67 -29.12
C PRO A 67 -9.16 -17.68 -29.55
N GLY A 68 -8.08 -17.62 -28.76
CA GLY A 68 -6.95 -16.70 -28.96
C GLY A 68 -7.07 -15.32 -28.31
N GLY A 69 -8.14 -15.04 -27.54
CA GLY A 69 -8.27 -13.80 -26.78
C GLY A 69 -7.46 -13.82 -25.48
N PHE A 70 -6.72 -12.73 -25.21
CA PHE A 70 -6.14 -12.48 -23.89
C PHE A 70 -6.95 -11.38 -23.19
N ARG A 71 -7.31 -11.62 -21.93
CA ARG A 71 -7.93 -10.62 -21.07
C ARG A 71 -6.99 -10.32 -19.89
N PRO A 72 -6.69 -9.04 -19.61
CA PRO A 72 -5.92 -8.70 -18.43
C PRO A 72 -6.67 -9.10 -17.15
N ILE A 73 -5.95 -9.61 -16.15
CA ILE A 73 -6.53 -9.98 -14.85
C ILE A 73 -7.12 -8.75 -14.14
N GLY A 74 -6.47 -7.59 -14.27
CA GLY A 74 -6.98 -6.31 -13.78
C GLY A 74 -7.28 -6.33 -12.28
N GLU A 75 -8.49 -5.92 -11.90
CA GLU A 75 -8.92 -5.76 -10.51
C GLU A 75 -9.13 -7.08 -9.76
N HIS A 76 -9.12 -8.20 -10.48
CA HIS A 76 -9.22 -9.52 -9.88
C HIS A 76 -7.88 -10.01 -9.31
N LEU A 77 -6.78 -9.27 -9.53
CA LEU A 77 -5.49 -9.55 -8.91
C LEU A 77 -5.42 -8.84 -7.54
N GLY A 78 -6.05 -9.46 -6.55
CA GLY A 78 -6.15 -8.92 -5.20
C GLY A 78 -4.87 -9.03 -4.37
N PRO A 79 -4.75 -8.25 -3.28
CA PRO A 79 -3.62 -8.30 -2.34
C PRO A 79 -3.31 -9.71 -1.83
N GLU A 80 -4.34 -10.51 -1.58
CA GLU A 80 -4.25 -11.88 -1.07
C GLU A 80 -3.57 -12.86 -2.02
N MET A 81 -3.42 -12.49 -3.28
CA MET A 81 -2.72 -13.27 -4.30
C MET A 81 -1.22 -12.98 -4.32
N PHE A 82 -0.78 -11.91 -3.65
CA PHE A 82 0.62 -11.55 -3.57
C PHE A 82 1.26 -12.04 -2.27
N CYS A 83 2.52 -12.46 -2.37
CA CYS A 83 3.39 -12.68 -1.23
C CYS A 83 4.73 -11.97 -1.48
N PHE A 84 5.39 -11.56 -0.40
CA PHE A 84 6.74 -11.04 -0.50
C PHE A 84 7.70 -12.10 0.03
N VAL A 85 8.63 -12.54 -0.80
CA VAL A 85 9.67 -13.50 -0.42
C VAL A 85 10.90 -12.69 0.04
N PRO A 86 11.24 -12.71 1.34
CA PRO A 86 12.39 -11.99 1.85
C PRO A 86 13.69 -12.50 1.19
N SER A 87 14.63 -11.59 0.97
CA SER A 87 15.95 -11.99 0.51
C SER A 87 16.71 -12.78 1.57
N ALA A 88 17.40 -13.84 1.16
CA ALA A 88 18.39 -14.53 2.00
C ALA A 88 19.62 -13.65 2.29
N VAL A 89 19.86 -12.61 1.48
CA VAL A 89 20.86 -11.59 1.76
C VAL A 89 20.22 -10.55 2.67
N PRO A 90 20.83 -10.19 3.81
CA PRO A 90 20.35 -9.10 4.66
C PRO A 90 20.59 -7.76 3.95
N ALA A 91 19.81 -7.47 2.92
CA ALA A 91 19.80 -6.20 2.23
C ALA A 91 18.98 -5.23 3.09
N ASP A 92 19.63 -4.49 3.99
CA ASP A 92 19.05 -3.39 4.79
C ASP A 92 17.58 -3.62 5.22
N SER A 93 17.25 -4.86 5.59
CA SER A 93 15.99 -5.22 6.25
C SER A 93 15.91 -4.58 7.64
N SER A 94 17.01 -3.94 8.07
CA SER A 94 17.15 -3.04 9.21
C SER A 94 16.56 -1.64 8.98
N SER A 95 16.23 -1.25 7.74
CA SER A 95 15.65 0.07 7.49
C SER A 95 14.22 0.09 8.07
N PRO A 96 13.89 1.06 8.97
CA PRO A 96 12.54 1.18 9.53
C PRO A 96 11.47 1.34 8.46
N LEU A 97 11.85 1.91 7.31
CA LEU A 97 10.99 2.06 6.14
C LEU A 97 10.62 0.71 5.52
N SER A 98 11.61 -0.16 5.33
CA SER A 98 11.42 -1.49 4.75
C SER A 98 10.55 -2.34 5.66
N ALA A 99 10.84 -2.37 6.97
CA ALA A 99 10.05 -3.10 7.96
C ALA A 99 8.58 -2.65 7.99
N MET A 100 8.32 -1.37 7.75
CA MET A 100 6.99 -0.76 7.72
C MET A 100 6.23 -1.02 6.41
N LEU A 101 6.90 -0.97 5.25
CA LEU A 101 6.25 -1.16 3.96
C LEU A 101 6.01 -2.63 3.61
N LEU A 102 6.94 -3.53 3.98
CA LEU A 102 6.90 -4.94 3.57
C LEU A 102 5.55 -5.64 3.85
N PRO A 103 4.95 -5.52 5.05
CA PRO A 103 3.64 -6.11 5.32
C PRO A 103 2.51 -5.54 4.46
N MET A 104 2.65 -4.29 4.02
CA MET A 104 1.65 -3.58 3.22
C MET A 104 1.88 -3.72 1.71
N MET A 105 3.00 -4.27 1.27
CA MET A 105 3.34 -4.39 -0.15
C MET A 105 2.27 -5.07 -0.99
N PRO A 106 1.65 -6.21 -0.57
CA PRO A 106 0.55 -6.83 -1.30
C PRO A 106 -0.62 -5.88 -1.57
N TRP A 107 -0.96 -5.04 -0.60
CA TRP A 107 -2.03 -4.04 -0.72
C TRP A 107 -1.63 -2.87 -1.60
N ILE A 108 -0.39 -2.39 -1.46
CA ILE A 108 0.16 -1.28 -2.23
C ILE A 108 0.17 -1.62 -3.72
N VAL A 109 0.66 -2.80 -4.09
CA VAL A 109 0.82 -3.20 -5.51
C VAL A 109 -0.48 -3.56 -6.19
N ALA A 110 -1.47 -4.06 -5.44
CA ALA A 110 -2.81 -4.34 -5.94
C ALA A 110 -3.68 -3.07 -6.04
N HIS A 111 -3.25 -1.95 -5.45
CA HIS A 111 -4.01 -0.70 -5.49
C HIS A 111 -4.03 -0.08 -6.90
N ARG A 112 -5.14 0.56 -7.30
CA ARG A 112 -5.26 1.25 -8.61
C ARG A 112 -4.20 2.33 -8.81
N THR A 113 -3.72 2.92 -7.73
CA THR A 113 -2.64 3.92 -7.71
C THR A 113 -1.56 3.52 -6.70
N PRO A 114 -0.64 2.60 -7.04
CA PRO A 114 0.34 2.04 -6.10
C PRO A 114 1.24 3.09 -5.46
N HIS A 115 1.69 4.08 -6.23
CA HIS A 115 2.54 5.15 -5.72
C HIS A 115 1.84 5.96 -4.61
N LEU A 116 0.57 6.33 -4.82
CA LEU A 116 -0.20 7.04 -3.81
C LEU A 116 -0.44 6.17 -2.57
N ALA A 117 -0.76 4.88 -2.74
CA ALA A 117 -0.93 3.95 -1.63
C ALA A 117 0.36 3.83 -0.79
N ALA A 118 1.52 3.68 -1.44
CA ALA A 118 2.82 3.65 -0.77
C ALA A 118 3.10 4.95 0.00
N THR A 119 2.82 6.11 -0.61
CA THR A 119 2.97 7.42 0.04
C THR A 119 2.08 7.55 1.28
N LEU A 120 0.82 7.12 1.20
CA LEU A 120 -0.11 7.18 2.33
C LEU A 120 0.34 6.29 3.49
N VAL A 121 0.72 5.03 3.21
CA VAL A 121 1.26 4.11 4.23
C VAL A 121 2.49 4.73 4.89
N HIS A 122 3.41 5.28 4.09
CA HIS A 122 4.61 5.93 4.58
C HIS A 122 4.33 7.15 5.47
N LEU A 123 3.44 8.03 5.03
CA LEU A 123 3.05 9.21 5.80
C LEU A 123 2.38 8.81 7.11
N GLN A 124 1.48 7.82 7.08
CA GLN A 124 0.74 7.37 8.26
C GLN A 124 1.69 6.87 9.34
N ALA A 125 2.56 5.92 8.99
CA ALA A 125 3.42 5.29 9.97
C ALA A 125 4.54 6.22 10.46
N ASN A 126 5.07 7.10 9.60
CA ASN A 126 5.97 8.16 10.08
C ASN A 126 5.28 9.12 11.04
N PHE A 127 4.06 9.54 10.71
CA PHE A 127 3.31 10.45 11.56
C PHE A 127 2.99 9.82 12.91
N SER A 128 2.51 8.57 12.95
CA SER A 128 2.27 7.83 14.18
C SER A 128 3.53 7.72 15.03
N ARG A 129 4.66 7.34 14.44
CA ARG A 129 5.96 7.26 15.14
C ARG A 129 6.37 8.61 15.74
N GLN A 130 6.17 9.71 15.00
CA GLN A 130 6.46 11.05 15.51
C GLN A 130 5.50 11.42 16.65
N CYS A 131 4.21 11.07 16.56
CA CYS A 131 3.24 11.27 17.63
C CYS A 131 3.60 10.48 18.89
N GLU A 132 4.09 9.25 18.77
CA GLU A 132 4.54 8.44 19.90
C GLU A 132 5.79 9.04 20.55
N ALA A 133 6.80 9.41 19.76
CA ALA A 133 8.00 10.09 20.25
C ALA A 133 7.65 11.41 20.96
N PHE A 134 6.65 12.10 20.42
CA PHE A 134 6.10 13.31 20.98
C PHE A 134 5.34 13.08 22.29
N ALA A 135 4.55 12.01 22.38
CA ALA A 135 3.87 11.60 23.60
C ALA A 135 4.87 11.28 24.71
N ALA A 136 5.96 10.62 24.34
CA ALA A 136 7.02 10.18 25.24
C ALA A 136 7.89 11.33 25.79
N THR A 137 7.72 12.58 25.31
CA THR A 137 8.39 13.73 25.92
C THR A 137 7.90 13.91 27.36
N GLY A 138 8.83 13.77 28.30
CA GLY A 138 8.53 13.68 29.73
C GLY A 138 7.82 14.89 30.34
N PRO A 139 7.42 14.81 31.62
CA PRO A 139 6.64 15.85 32.31
C PRO A 139 7.36 17.21 32.39
N ASN A 140 8.67 17.22 32.17
CA ASN A 140 9.50 18.43 32.13
C ASN A 140 9.44 19.18 30.78
N ASP A 141 8.80 18.63 29.75
CA ASP A 141 8.59 19.34 28.49
C ASP A 141 7.38 20.26 28.61
N LEU A 142 7.65 21.54 28.89
CA LEU A 142 6.64 22.59 29.10
C LEU A 142 6.17 23.24 27.79
N ARG A 143 6.62 22.76 26.63
CA ARG A 143 6.27 23.36 25.34
C ARG A 143 4.87 22.93 24.91
N ASN A 144 4.12 23.88 24.36
CA ASN A 144 3.00 23.56 23.48
C ASN A 144 3.57 23.15 22.13
N LEU A 145 3.17 21.99 21.63
CA LEU A 145 3.70 21.46 20.41
C LEU A 145 2.56 21.01 19.50
N LEU A 146 2.69 21.26 18.20
CA LEU A 146 1.73 20.85 17.17
C LEU A 146 2.53 20.13 16.06
N CYS A 147 2.20 18.88 15.81
CA CYS A 147 2.70 18.17 14.63
C CYS A 147 1.59 18.15 13.59
N VAL A 148 1.91 18.56 12.36
CA VAL A 148 1.01 18.49 11.21
C VAL A 148 1.69 17.65 10.16
N ALA A 149 0.99 16.62 9.68
CA ALA A 149 1.39 15.93 8.47
C ALA A 149 0.50 16.38 7.31
N GLY A 150 0.98 16.13 6.10
CA GLY A 150 0.26 16.49 4.89
C GLY A 150 1.05 16.11 3.64
N LEU A 151 0.42 16.34 2.49
CA LEU A 151 1.00 16.11 1.18
C LEU A 151 1.54 17.43 0.63
N ASP A 152 2.83 17.48 0.29
CA ASP A 152 3.39 18.55 -0.52
C ASP A 152 3.17 18.20 -2.00
N ILE A 153 2.26 18.93 -2.65
CA ILE A 153 1.83 18.69 -4.02
C ILE A 153 2.51 19.71 -4.91
N ASP A 154 3.38 19.23 -5.80
CA ASP A 154 3.95 20.03 -6.88
C ASP A 154 2.89 20.27 -7.96
N MET A 155 2.54 21.54 -8.17
CA MET A 155 1.54 21.99 -9.13
C MET A 155 2.17 22.70 -10.33
N LYS A 156 3.49 22.56 -10.53
CA LYS A 156 4.16 23.04 -11.75
C LYS A 156 3.47 22.48 -12.99
N GLY A 157 3.10 23.37 -13.89
CA GLY A 157 2.39 23.03 -15.13
C GLY A 157 0.86 23.19 -15.06
N PHE A 158 0.27 23.41 -13.89
CA PHE A 158 -1.15 23.75 -13.76
C PHE A 158 -1.35 25.27 -13.85
N ARG A 159 -2.07 25.73 -14.89
CA ARG A 159 -2.33 27.17 -15.10
C ARG A 159 -3.14 27.77 -13.95
N GLY A 160 -2.74 28.96 -13.50
CA GLY A 160 -3.49 29.77 -12.52
C GLY A 160 -3.39 29.30 -11.07
N ARG A 161 -2.40 28.47 -10.73
CA ARG A 161 -2.17 27.95 -9.37
C ARG A 161 -0.75 28.24 -8.92
N THR A 162 -0.54 28.27 -7.60
CA THR A 162 0.81 28.37 -6.99
C THR A 162 1.61 27.10 -7.29
N ASP A 163 2.94 27.21 -7.34
CA ASP A 163 3.81 26.08 -7.71
C ASP A 163 3.75 24.90 -6.76
N ARG A 164 3.45 25.12 -5.47
CA ARG A 164 3.31 24.06 -4.46
C ARG A 164 2.17 24.33 -3.51
N TYR A 165 1.48 23.26 -3.12
CA TYR A 165 0.46 23.29 -2.07
C TYR A 165 0.75 22.22 -1.04
N PHE A 166 0.77 22.63 0.23
CA PHE A 166 0.74 21.69 1.34
C PHE A 166 -0.73 21.42 1.72
N VAL A 167 -1.16 20.18 1.57
CA VAL A 167 -2.50 19.73 1.97
C VAL A 167 -2.38 19.01 3.30
N PRO A 168 -2.78 19.64 4.44
CA PRO A 168 -2.74 18.99 5.73
C PRO A 168 -3.78 17.86 5.77
N TRP A 169 -3.38 16.69 6.27
CA TRP A 169 -4.25 15.50 6.34
C TRP A 169 -4.51 15.01 7.76
N HIS A 170 -3.62 15.34 8.70
CA HIS A 170 -3.65 14.86 10.07
C HIS A 170 -2.76 15.77 10.92
N ALA A 171 -3.21 16.13 12.12
CA ALA A 171 -2.39 16.81 13.10
C ALA A 171 -2.51 16.18 14.49
N CYS A 172 -1.51 16.41 15.34
CA CYS A 172 -1.56 16.04 16.74
C CYS A 172 -1.08 17.22 17.58
N TRP A 173 -1.76 17.46 18.69
CA TRP A 173 -1.48 18.62 19.54
C TRP A 173 -1.22 18.17 20.98
N LYS A 174 -0.09 18.65 21.54
CA LYS A 174 0.25 18.54 22.97
C LYS A 174 0.23 19.95 23.56
N ARG A 175 -0.63 20.16 24.54
CA ARG A 175 -0.73 21.42 25.28
C ARG A 175 -0.19 21.25 26.70
N HIS A 176 0.69 22.14 27.10
CA HIS A 176 1.18 22.22 28.47
C HIS A 176 0.07 22.70 29.42
N GLY A 177 -0.02 22.09 30.61
CA GLY A 177 -0.95 22.49 31.67
C GLY A 177 -2.36 21.88 31.61
N TYR A 178 -2.71 21.17 30.53
CA TYR A 178 -3.84 20.23 30.54
C TYR A 178 -3.31 18.84 30.92
N CYS A 179 -4.07 18.10 31.72
CA CYS A 179 -3.67 16.87 32.41
C CYS A 179 -2.74 15.97 31.58
N TYR A 180 -1.60 15.61 32.17
CA TYR A 180 -0.60 14.61 31.75
C TYR A 180 -0.93 13.83 30.46
N GLY A 181 -0.23 14.14 29.37
CA GLY A 181 -0.04 13.18 28.26
C GLY A 181 -1.14 13.07 27.22
N ASN A 182 -2.23 13.85 27.28
CA ASN A 182 -3.26 13.80 26.24
C ASN A 182 -2.75 14.46 24.94
N ILE A 183 -2.29 13.64 24.00
CA ILE A 183 -2.22 14.02 22.59
C ILE A 183 -3.64 14.05 22.06
N TYR A 184 -4.02 15.18 21.46
CA TYR A 184 -5.29 15.31 20.76
C TYR A 184 -5.05 15.07 19.27
N PRO A 185 -5.43 13.91 18.70
CA PRO A 185 -5.42 13.72 17.26
C PRO A 185 -6.51 14.59 16.63
N LEU A 186 -6.15 15.27 15.55
CA LEU A 186 -7.07 16.01 14.69
C LEU A 186 -7.02 15.35 13.32
N LEU A 187 -8.09 14.63 12.99
CA LEU A 187 -8.30 14.10 11.64
C LEU A 187 -8.54 15.26 10.65
N GLN A 188 -8.50 14.97 9.35
CA GLN A 188 -8.54 15.98 8.30
C GLN A 188 -9.69 17.00 8.47
N ASP A 189 -10.90 16.53 8.74
CA ASP A 189 -12.08 17.39 8.89
C ASP A 189 -12.00 18.25 10.16
N ASP A 190 -11.63 17.65 11.30
CA ASP A 190 -11.46 18.36 12.56
C ASP A 190 -10.35 19.42 12.47
N LEU A 191 -9.26 19.08 11.77
CA LEU A 191 -8.15 19.99 11.50
C LEU A 191 -8.60 21.14 10.61
N PHE A 192 -9.36 20.84 9.55
CA PHE A 192 -9.92 21.87 8.68
C PHE A 192 -10.84 22.83 9.46
N VAL A 193 -11.75 22.29 10.27
CA VAL A 193 -12.64 23.09 11.13
C VAL A 193 -11.83 23.95 12.10
N ALA A 194 -10.83 23.37 12.77
CA ALA A 194 -9.96 24.10 13.69
C ALA A 194 -9.23 25.27 13.00
N LEU A 195 -8.66 25.03 11.82
CA LEU A 195 -7.96 26.05 11.02
C LEU A 195 -8.91 27.16 10.55
N MET A 196 -10.10 26.79 10.07
CA MET A 196 -11.12 27.76 9.60
C MET A 196 -11.65 28.65 10.73
N ASN A 197 -11.80 28.10 11.93
CA ASN A 197 -12.19 28.87 13.11
C ASN A 197 -11.09 29.85 13.54
N PHE A 198 -9.82 29.46 13.42
CA PHE A 198 -8.69 30.33 13.76
C PHE A 198 -8.53 31.50 12.77
N SER A 199 -8.70 31.24 11.47
CA SER A 199 -8.67 32.27 10.43
C SER A 199 -9.70 33.38 10.66
N LYS A 200 -10.90 33.04 11.14
CA LYS A 200 -11.95 34.01 11.48
C LYS A 200 -11.64 34.84 12.73
N ALA A 201 -10.87 34.28 13.68
CA ALA A 201 -10.51 34.96 14.92
C ALA A 201 -9.35 35.95 14.75
N GLY A 202 -8.40 35.68 13.85
CA GLY A 202 -7.27 36.57 13.53
C GLY A 202 -7.57 37.67 12.51
N ALA A 203 -8.77 37.68 11.93
CA ALA A 203 -9.24 38.72 11.01
C ALA A 203 -10.06 39.83 11.72
N ARG A 204 -9.92 39.96 13.05
CA ARG A 204 -10.53 41.00 13.87
C ARG A 204 -9.46 41.87 14.52
#